data_AF-A0A8S0SK39-F1
#
_entry.id   AF-A0A8S0SK39-F1
#
_cell.length_a   1.000
_cell.length_b   1.000
_cell.length_c   1.000
_cell.angle_alpha   90.00
_cell.angle_beta   90.00
_cell.angle_gamma   90.00
#
_symmetry.space_group_name_H-M   'P 1'
#
loop_
_entity.id
_entity.type
_entity.pdbx_description
1 polymer ?
#
loop_
_entity_poly.entity_id
_entity_poly.type
_entity_poly.pdbx_seq_one_letter_code
_entity_poly.pdbx_strand_id
1 'polypeptide(L)'
;MIAGRDTTSSGLKWFPWLVSTHPEVERKIRDELLSAIPAEEAKKLRVFQIQELGKLVYLHAAMCESLRLFNPPVPFQHKEPLQAGILPGGHFVHSKLKVMFSLYAIWSQYGERIASNSSQKDGFPSMKTVAATIIHNFKVEVIEGNKISPNCSVILYMKHGLKVKIS
;
A
#
# COMPACT_ATOMS: atom_id res chain seq x y z
N MET A 1 1.65 0.62 -20.82
CA MET A 1 1.71 1.13 -19.42
C MET A 1 0.98 0.15 -18.51
N ILE A 2 1.71 -0.72 -17.79
CA ILE A 2 1.15 -1.76 -16.89
C ILE A 2 1.68 -1.59 -15.44
N ALA A 3 2.91 -1.07 -15.29
CA ALA A 3 3.64 -1.02 -14.02
C ALA A 3 3.04 -0.14 -12.90
N GLY A 4 2.12 0.79 -13.21
CA GLY A 4 1.49 1.66 -12.20
C GLY A 4 0.04 1.31 -11.88
N ARG A 5 -0.72 0.77 -12.84
CA ARG A 5 -2.17 0.56 -12.69
C ARG A 5 -2.47 -0.69 -11.86
N ASP A 6 -1.78 -1.79 -12.12
CA ASP A 6 -2.02 -3.06 -11.43
C ASP A 6 -1.44 -3.09 -10.01
N THR A 7 -0.34 -2.36 -9.78
CA THR A 7 0.29 -2.22 -8.46
C THR A 7 -0.55 -1.36 -7.52
N THR A 8 -1.11 -0.25 -8.03
CA THR A 8 -1.98 0.66 -7.26
C THR A 8 -3.30 -0.04 -6.89
N SER A 9 -3.90 -0.77 -7.84
CA SER A 9 -5.13 -1.52 -7.59
C SER A 9 -4.95 -2.68 -6.61
N SER A 10 -3.79 -3.35 -6.62
CA SER A 10 -3.48 -4.45 -5.71
C SER A 10 -3.23 -3.96 -4.28
N GLY A 11 -2.45 -2.88 -4.12
CA GLY A 11 -2.21 -2.27 -2.82
C GLY A 11 -3.49 -1.74 -2.15
N LEU A 12 -4.41 -1.17 -2.95
CA LEU A 12 -5.68 -0.66 -2.44
C LEU A 12 -6.64 -1.77 -1.98
N LYS A 13 -6.52 -3.02 -2.46
CA LYS A 13 -7.39 -4.12 -2.00
C LYS A 13 -7.09 -4.56 -0.57
N TRP A 14 -5.82 -4.53 -0.17
CA TRP A 14 -5.38 -4.97 1.17
C TRP A 14 -5.65 -3.92 2.25
N PHE A 15 -5.68 -2.64 1.90
CA PHE A 15 -5.85 -1.56 2.86
C PHE A 15 -7.22 -1.58 3.59
N PRO A 16 -8.39 -1.65 2.91
CA PRO A 16 -9.68 -1.78 3.59
C PRO A 16 -9.80 -3.05 4.43
N TRP A 17 -9.16 -4.14 4.02
CA TRP A 17 -9.12 -5.37 4.81
C TRP A 17 -8.31 -5.20 6.11
N LEU A 18 -7.13 -4.57 6.03
CA LEU A 18 -6.31 -4.28 7.21
C LEU A 18 -7.04 -3.37 8.20
N VAL A 19 -7.70 -2.32 7.69
CA VAL A 19 -8.45 -1.36 8.50
C VAL A 19 -9.67 -2.03 9.16
N SER A 20 -10.42 -2.85 8.42
CA SER A 20 -11.58 -3.58 8.97
C SER A 20 -11.21 -4.68 9.96
N THR A 21 -9.98 -5.19 9.92
CA THR A 21 -9.46 -6.14 10.91
C THR A 21 -9.00 -5.43 12.19
N HIS A 22 -8.73 -4.12 12.14
CA HIS A 22 -8.19 -3.33 13.25
C HIS A 22 -9.08 -2.10 13.52
N PRO A 23 -10.19 -2.26 14.27
CA PRO A 23 -11.13 -1.18 14.56
C PRO A 23 -10.49 0.04 15.25
N GLU A 24 -9.41 -0.17 16.00
CA GLU A 24 -8.65 0.90 16.63
C GLU A 24 -7.91 1.78 15.63
N VAL A 25 -7.41 1.18 14.54
CA VAL A 25 -6.76 1.90 13.44
C VAL A 25 -7.81 2.67 12.66
N GLU A 26 -8.96 2.06 12.36
CA GLU A 26 -10.07 2.73 11.69
C GLU A 26 -10.53 3.97 12.47
N ARG A 27 -10.75 3.82 13.78
CA ARG A 27 -11.17 4.93 14.65
C ARG A 27 -10.16 6.08 14.63
N LYS A 28 -8.87 5.79 14.77
CA LYS A 28 -7.82 6.82 14.73
C LYS A 28 -7.76 7.54 13.38
N ILE A 29 -7.93 6.82 12.28
CA ILE A 29 -7.99 7.44 10.95
C ILE A 29 -9.25 8.32 10.83
N ARG A 30 -10.41 7.87 11.31
CA ARG A 30 -11.64 8.66 11.31
C ARG A 30 -11.50 9.92 12.16
N ASP A 31 -10.91 9.84 13.35
CA ASP A 31 -10.67 10.98 14.22
C ASP A 31 -9.73 12.01 13.55
N GLU A 32 -8.69 11.53 12.86
CA GLU A 32 -7.77 12.37 12.09
C GLU A 32 -8.49 13.06 10.91
N LEU A 33 -9.33 12.33 10.19
CA LEU A 33 -10.14 12.87 9.08
C LEU A 33 -11.15 13.91 9.57
N LEU A 34 -11.85 13.64 10.67
CA LEU A 34 -12.82 14.55 11.27
C LEU A 34 -12.15 15.84 11.77
N SER A 35 -10.93 15.74 12.31
CA SER A 35 -10.15 16.91 12.74
C SER A 35 -9.67 17.78 11.57
N ALA A 36 -9.56 17.21 10.37
CA ALA A 36 -9.13 17.91 9.17
C ALA A 36 -10.29 18.58 8.40
N ILE A 37 -11.55 18.26 8.72
CA ILE A 37 -12.74 18.70 7.99
C ILE A 37 -13.58 19.66 8.86
N PRO A 38 -14.17 20.74 8.30
CA PRO A 38 -15.16 21.54 9.01
C PRO A 38 -16.38 20.69 9.43
N ALA A 39 -16.87 20.87 10.66
CA ALA A 39 -17.92 20.04 11.27
C ALA A 39 -19.22 19.90 10.44
N GLU A 40 -19.54 20.90 9.61
CA GLU A 40 -20.69 20.91 8.70
C GLU A 40 -20.61 19.86 7.57
N GLU A 41 -19.40 19.42 7.23
CA GLU A 41 -19.15 18.46 6.15
C GLU A 41 -18.90 17.04 6.67
N ALA A 42 -18.80 16.85 7.99
CA ALA A 42 -18.49 15.56 8.62
C ALA A 42 -19.55 14.46 8.39
N LYS A 43 -20.79 14.83 8.04
CA LYS A 43 -21.90 13.89 7.79
C LYS A 43 -22.28 13.76 6.32
N LYS A 44 -21.59 14.45 5.41
CA LYS A 44 -21.90 14.42 3.97
C LYS A 44 -20.92 13.50 3.25
N LEU A 45 -21.39 12.89 2.16
CA LEU A 45 -20.51 12.17 1.26
C LEU A 45 -19.48 13.16 0.68
N ARG A 46 -18.21 12.97 1.01
CA ARG A 46 -17.12 13.84 0.58
C ARG A 46 -16.04 13.06 -0.16
N VAL A 47 -15.48 13.68 -1.19
CA VAL A 47 -14.27 13.22 -1.88
C VAL A 47 -13.13 14.15 -1.48
N PHE A 48 -12.03 13.60 -0.97
CA PHE A 48 -10.90 14.38 -0.48
C PHE A 48 -9.95 14.80 -1.61
N GLN A 49 -9.55 16.07 -1.63
CA GLN A 49 -8.53 16.56 -2.55
C GLN A 49 -7.12 16.26 -2.04
N ILE A 50 -6.16 16.07 -2.95
CA ILE A 50 -4.75 15.75 -2.63
C ILE A 50 -4.14 16.75 -1.62
N GLN A 51 -4.52 18.02 -1.72
CA GLN A 51 -4.01 19.09 -0.85
C GLN A 51 -4.45 18.94 0.61
N GLU A 52 -5.65 18.41 0.84
CA GLU A 52 -6.22 18.21 2.18
C GLU A 52 -5.60 16.98 2.88
N LEU A 53 -5.16 16.00 2.08
CA LEU A 53 -4.54 14.76 2.55
C LEU A 53 -3.10 14.92 3.01
N GLY A 54 -2.46 16.06 2.72
CA GLY A 54 -1.09 16.35 3.13
C GLY A 54 -0.90 16.41 4.66
N LYS A 55 -1.97 16.70 5.41
CA LYS A 55 -1.96 16.80 6.87
C LYS A 55 -2.28 15.49 7.60
N LEU A 56 -2.72 14.46 6.88
CA LEU A 56 -3.15 13.19 7.46
C LEU A 56 -1.97 12.24 7.63
N VAL A 57 -1.30 12.35 8.78
CA VAL A 57 -0.06 11.62 9.09
C VAL A 57 -0.38 10.16 9.41
N TYR A 58 -1.46 9.90 10.14
CA TYR A 58 -1.85 8.56 10.54
C TYR A 58 -2.38 7.76 9.36
N LEU A 59 -3.21 8.37 8.50
CA LEU A 59 -3.62 7.74 7.23
C LEU A 59 -2.40 7.42 6.36
N HIS A 60 -1.43 8.34 6.29
CA HIS A 60 -0.20 8.12 5.55
C HIS A 60 0.59 6.93 6.09
N ALA A 61 0.77 6.87 7.41
CA ALA A 61 1.49 5.79 8.09
C ALA A 61 0.77 4.44 7.91
N ALA A 62 -0.56 4.40 8.08
CA ALA A 62 -1.35 3.18 7.88
C ALA A 62 -1.27 2.66 6.45
N MET A 63 -1.25 3.55 5.46
CA MET A 63 -1.01 3.18 4.07
C MET A 63 0.41 2.66 3.86
N CYS A 64 1.44 3.35 4.36
CA CYS A 64 2.83 2.88 4.27
C CYS A 64 3.00 1.48 4.87
N GLU A 65 2.37 1.23 6.01
CA GLU A 65 2.39 -0.08 6.67
C GLU A 65 1.66 -1.15 5.86
N SER A 66 0.51 -0.81 5.26
CA SER A 66 -0.20 -1.69 4.35
C SER A 66 0.64 -2.04 3.12
N LEU A 67 1.35 -1.07 2.57
CA LEU A 67 2.26 -1.30 1.45
C LEU A 67 3.46 -2.15 1.86
N ARG A 68 3.98 -1.99 3.09
CA ARG A 68 5.06 -2.82 3.64
C ARG A 68 4.63 -4.28 3.77
N LEU A 69 3.42 -4.53 4.26
CA LEU A 69 2.92 -5.88 4.51
C LEU A 69 2.52 -6.62 3.22
N PHE A 70 1.88 -5.93 2.26
CA PHE A 70 1.22 -6.59 1.14
C PHE A 70 1.59 -6.06 -0.25
N ASN A 71 2.40 -5.01 -0.35
CA ASN A 71 2.72 -4.35 -1.61
C ASN A 71 4.20 -4.29 -2.02
N PRO A 72 5.03 -5.34 -1.85
CA PRO A 72 5.96 -5.65 -2.91
C PRO A 72 5.15 -6.41 -3.97
N PRO A 73 4.62 -5.75 -5.02
CA PRO A 73 3.96 -6.45 -6.10
C PRO A 73 4.87 -7.58 -6.60
N VAL A 74 6.16 -7.28 -6.77
CA VAL A 74 7.17 -8.30 -7.05
C VAL A 74 7.91 -8.65 -5.75
N PRO A 75 7.69 -9.81 -5.11
CA PRO A 75 8.42 -10.18 -3.89
C PRO A 75 9.93 -10.36 -4.14
N PHE A 76 10.31 -10.69 -5.38
CA PHE A 76 11.69 -10.91 -5.82
C PHE A 76 12.00 -10.11 -7.07
N GLN A 77 12.85 -9.10 -6.96
CA GLN A 77 13.41 -8.44 -8.13
C GLN A 77 14.75 -9.10 -8.46
N HIS A 78 14.96 -9.41 -9.74
CA HIS A 78 16.26 -9.82 -10.24
C HIS A 78 16.93 -8.65 -10.97
N LYS A 79 18.23 -8.52 -10.78
CA LYS A 79 19.10 -7.62 -11.54
C LYS A 79 20.25 -8.43 -12.10
N GLU A 80 20.64 -8.12 -13.33
CA GLU A 80 21.80 -8.69 -13.99
C GLU A 80 22.89 -7.62 -14.06
N PRO A 81 24.11 -7.90 -13.55
CA PRO A 81 25.22 -6.98 -13.68
C PRO A 81 25.63 -6.86 -15.15
N LEU A 82 25.67 -5.63 -15.66
CA LEU A 82 26.22 -5.36 -17.00
C LEU A 82 27.71 -5.68 -17.08
N GLN A 83 28.42 -5.57 -15.97
CA GLN A 83 29.85 -5.88 -15.84
C GLN A 83 30.10 -6.63 -14.53
N ALA A 84 31.12 -7.49 -14.52
CA ALA A 84 31.54 -8.16 -13.30
C ALA A 84 32.00 -7.13 -12.24
N GLY A 85 31.62 -7.35 -10.99
CA GLY A 85 31.89 -6.42 -9.91
C GLY A 85 31.76 -7.06 -8.53
N ILE A 86 32.18 -6.33 -7.51
CA ILE A 86 32.08 -6.77 -6.11
C ILE A 86 30.90 -6.04 -5.47
N LEU A 87 29.98 -6.79 -4.86
CA LEU A 87 28.86 -6.23 -4.11
C LEU A 87 29.35 -5.54 -2.83
N PRO A 88 28.56 -4.64 -2.23
CA PRO A 88 28.90 -3.98 -0.96
C PRO A 88 29.23 -4.95 0.20
N GLY A 89 28.76 -6.20 0.12
CA GLY A 89 29.09 -7.27 1.07
C GLY A 89 30.35 -8.06 0.74
N GLY A 90 31.21 -7.61 -0.18
CA GLY A 90 32.47 -8.29 -0.56
C GLY A 90 32.33 -9.49 -1.50
N HIS A 91 31.10 -9.83 -1.91
CA HIS A 91 30.84 -10.97 -2.80
C HIS A 91 31.10 -10.59 -4.26
N PHE A 92 31.87 -11.41 -4.97
CA PHE A 92 32.12 -11.22 -6.41
C PHE A 92 30.93 -11.71 -7.25
N VAL A 93 30.51 -10.91 -8.22
CA VAL A 93 29.39 -11.22 -9.10
C VAL A 93 29.83 -11.11 -10.56
N HIS A 94 29.74 -12.23 -11.29
CA HIS A 94 29.96 -12.30 -12.73
C HIS A 94 28.80 -11.69 -13.53
N SER A 95 29.08 -11.21 -14.74
CA SER A 95 28.13 -10.56 -15.65
C SER A 95 26.91 -11.43 -16.07
N LYS A 96 26.95 -12.76 -15.86
CA LYS A 96 25.83 -13.68 -16.13
C LYS A 96 25.06 -14.12 -14.89
N LEU A 97 25.47 -13.67 -13.69
CA LEU A 97 24.76 -14.00 -12.45
C LEU A 97 23.55 -13.10 -12.27
N LYS A 98 22.39 -13.71 -12.04
CA LYS A 98 21.18 -13.00 -11.61
C LYS A 98 21.24 -12.80 -10.11
N VAL A 99 21.34 -11.54 -9.68
CA VAL A 99 21.22 -11.19 -8.26
C VAL A 99 19.73 -11.00 -7.98
N MET A 100 19.20 -11.83 -7.09
CA MET A 100 17.81 -11.76 -6.66
C MET A 100 17.76 -11.19 -5.25
N PHE A 101 16.99 -10.13 -5.04
CA PHE A 101 16.79 -9.55 -3.72
C PHE A 101 15.31 -9.55 -3.35
N SER A 102 15.04 -9.81 -2.07
CA SER A 102 13.70 -9.72 -1.51
C SER A 102 13.32 -8.25 -1.38
N LEU A 103 12.40 -7.80 -2.24
CA LEU A 103 11.86 -6.45 -2.15
C LEU A 103 11.10 -6.24 -0.85
N TYR A 104 10.48 -7.28 -0.30
CA TYR A 104 9.84 -7.24 1.02
C TYR A 104 10.84 -6.88 2.13
N ALA A 105 11.99 -7.55 2.18
CA ALA A 105 13.01 -7.29 3.19
C ALA A 105 13.63 -5.89 3.05
N ILE A 106 13.85 -5.44 1.81
CA ILE A 106 14.36 -4.09 1.52
C ILE A 106 13.33 -3.03 1.88
N TRP A 107 12.05 -3.25 1.55
CA TRP A 107 10.98 -2.30 1.84
C TRP A 107 10.73 -2.15 3.34
N SER A 108 10.88 -3.24 4.11
CA SER A 108 10.77 -3.17 5.57
C SER A 108 11.86 -2.32 6.24
N GLN A 109 13.00 -2.09 5.57
CA GLN A 109 14.12 -1.31 6.11
C GLN A 109 14.25 0.08 5.46
N TYR A 110 13.87 0.22 4.18
CA TYR A 110 14.11 1.42 3.37
C TYR A 110 12.86 1.93 2.62
N GLY A 111 11.66 1.43 2.94
CA GLY A 111 10.43 1.66 2.19
C GLY A 111 10.11 3.13 1.91
N GLU A 112 10.27 4.03 2.89
CA GLU A 112 10.04 5.47 2.70
C GLU A 112 11.02 6.10 1.69
N ARG A 113 12.30 5.71 1.73
CA ARG A 113 13.34 6.20 0.80
C ARG A 113 13.15 5.68 -0.63
N ILE A 114 12.49 4.55 -0.80
CA ILE A 114 12.19 3.97 -2.12
C ILE A 114 10.91 4.59 -2.68
N ALA A 115 9.90 4.80 -1.84
CA ALA A 115 8.69 5.53 -2.20
C ALA A 115 9.01 6.98 -2.63
N SER A 116 10.03 7.61 -2.02
CA SER A 116 10.46 8.98 -2.35
C SER A 116 11.27 9.10 -3.65
N ASN A 117 11.71 8.00 -4.27
CA ASN A 117 12.61 8.02 -5.44
C ASN A 117 12.06 7.26 -6.66
N SER A 118 10.92 6.58 -6.52
CA SER A 118 10.31 5.81 -7.60
C SER A 118 9.25 6.63 -8.34
N SER A 119 8.97 6.26 -9.60
CA SER A 119 7.79 6.71 -10.38
C SER A 119 6.43 6.38 -9.72
N GLN A 120 6.45 5.83 -8.51
CA GLN A 120 5.29 5.52 -7.67
C GLN A 120 4.74 6.78 -6.96
N LYS A 121 5.46 7.91 -7.02
CA LYS A 121 5.02 9.24 -6.52
C LYS A 121 3.66 9.66 -7.06
N ASP A 122 3.32 9.31 -8.29
CA ASP A 122 2.10 9.79 -8.94
C ASP A 122 0.84 9.02 -8.46
N GLY A 123 1.01 7.75 -8.08
CA GLY A 123 -0.10 6.89 -7.65
C GLY A 123 -0.48 7.07 -6.18
N PHE A 124 0.50 7.39 -5.33
CA PHE A 124 0.32 7.39 -3.88
C PHE A 124 -0.65 8.48 -3.36
N PRO A 125 -0.61 9.74 -3.87
CA PRO A 125 -1.63 10.74 -3.54
C PRO A 125 -3.04 10.32 -3.97
N SER A 126 -3.16 9.69 -5.14
CA SER A 126 -4.44 9.18 -5.65
C SER A 126 -5.01 8.07 -4.75
N MET A 127 -4.14 7.16 -4.29
CA MET A 127 -4.54 6.12 -3.33
C MET A 127 -5.00 6.72 -1.99
N LYS A 128 -4.33 7.76 -1.49
CA LYS A 128 -4.74 8.48 -0.28
C LYS A 128 -6.14 9.07 -0.42
N THR A 129 -6.42 9.72 -1.55
CA THR A 129 -7.77 10.25 -1.85
C THR A 129 -8.82 9.16 -1.79
N VAL A 130 -8.59 8.04 -2.48
CA VAL A 130 -9.56 6.95 -2.52
C VAL A 130 -9.73 6.32 -1.13
N ALA A 131 -8.63 6.07 -0.41
CA ALA A 131 -8.66 5.52 0.94
C ALA A 131 -9.43 6.41 1.92
N ALA A 132 -9.14 7.71 1.96
CA ALA A 132 -9.82 8.67 2.82
C ALA A 132 -11.32 8.76 2.49
N THR A 133 -11.65 8.81 1.20
CA THR A 133 -13.03 8.85 0.71
C THR A 133 -13.79 7.59 1.13
N ILE A 134 -13.18 6.40 1.00
CA ILE A 134 -13.81 5.14 1.40
C ILE A 134 -14.04 5.11 2.92
N ILE A 135 -13.01 5.40 3.73
CA ILE A 135 -13.12 5.35 5.19
C ILE A 135 -14.13 6.37 5.69
N HIS A 136 -14.16 7.58 5.14
CA HIS A 136 -15.09 8.60 5.57
C HIS A 136 -16.54 8.24 5.25
N ASN A 137 -16.80 7.80 4.01
CA ASN A 137 -18.15 7.61 3.50
C ASN A 137 -18.77 6.25 3.84
N PHE A 138 -17.94 5.24 4.12
CA PHE A 138 -18.39 3.87 4.26
C PHE A 138 -17.81 3.23 5.52
N LYS A 139 -18.61 2.41 6.18
CA LYS A 139 -18.10 1.43 7.14
C LYS A 139 -17.92 0.09 6.43
N VAL A 140 -16.70 -0.41 6.41
CA VAL A 140 -16.33 -1.65 5.70
C VAL A 140 -16.17 -2.77 6.71
N GLU A 141 -17.07 -3.75 6.68
CA GLU A 141 -17.03 -4.93 7.56
C GLU A 141 -16.75 -6.19 6.74
N VAL A 142 -15.77 -7.00 7.14
CA VAL A 142 -15.46 -8.25 6.43
C VAL A 142 -16.49 -9.31 6.79
N ILE A 143 -17.00 -10.01 5.78
CA ILE A 143 -17.97 -11.09 6.00
C ILE A 143 -17.27 -12.28 6.68
N GLU A 144 -17.85 -12.73 7.79
CA GLU A 144 -17.35 -13.85 8.59
C GLU A 144 -17.29 -15.13 7.76
N GLY A 145 -16.16 -15.85 7.84
CA GLY A 145 -15.90 -17.07 7.05
C GLY A 145 -15.20 -16.86 5.69
N ASN A 146 -14.85 -15.62 5.29
CA ASN A 146 -14.08 -15.39 4.07
C ASN A 146 -12.59 -15.76 4.27
N LYS A 147 -12.12 -16.84 3.63
CA LYS A 147 -10.72 -17.25 3.70
C LYS A 147 -9.83 -16.34 2.85
N ILE A 148 -9.10 -15.43 3.50
CA ILE A 148 -8.18 -14.52 2.82
C ILE A 148 -6.79 -15.16 2.84
N SER A 149 -6.28 -15.48 1.65
CA SER A 149 -4.92 -15.98 1.48
C SER A 149 -4.23 -15.26 0.31
N PRO A 150 -2.94 -14.94 0.43
CA PRO A 150 -2.19 -14.37 -0.67
C PRO A 150 -1.99 -15.43 -1.75
N ASN A 151 -2.20 -15.05 -3.00
CA ASN A 151 -1.74 -15.80 -4.15
C ASN A 151 -0.32 -15.31 -4.49
N CYS A 152 0.65 -16.21 -4.38
CA CYS A 152 2.05 -15.92 -4.67
C CYS A 152 2.26 -15.95 -6.18
N SER A 153 1.98 -14.82 -6.84
CA SER A 153 2.30 -14.58 -8.26
C SER A 153 3.31 -13.44 -8.39
N VAL A 154 3.66 -13.04 -9.63
CA VAL A 154 4.49 -11.84 -9.90
C VAL A 154 3.88 -10.57 -9.29
N ILE A 155 2.58 -10.59 -8.94
CA ILE A 155 1.87 -9.60 -8.12
C ILE A 155 1.16 -10.32 -6.96
N LEU A 156 1.34 -9.86 -5.71
CA LEU A 156 0.61 -10.41 -4.58
C LEU A 156 -0.87 -9.98 -4.62
N TYR A 157 -1.80 -10.92 -4.85
CA TYR A 157 -3.25 -10.64 -4.84
C TYR A 157 -4.01 -11.59 -3.91
N MET A 158 -5.21 -11.20 -3.48
CA MET A 158 -6.09 -12.06 -2.69
C MET A 158 -6.64 -13.21 -3.54
N LYS A 159 -6.33 -14.46 -3.18
CA LYS A 159 -6.71 -15.66 -3.94
C LYS A 159 -8.22 -15.83 -4.11
N HIS A 160 -8.99 -15.41 -3.11
CA HIS A 160 -10.44 -15.58 -3.06
C HIS A 160 -11.21 -14.25 -3.10
N GLY A 161 -10.51 -13.13 -3.34
CA GLY A 161 -11.07 -11.79 -3.24
C GLY A 161 -11.45 -11.38 -1.81
N LEU A 162 -12.00 -10.17 -1.69
CA LEU A 162 -12.46 -9.60 -0.43
C LEU A 162 -13.97 -9.40 -0.48
N LYS A 163 -14.72 -10.19 0.29
CA LYS A 163 -16.16 -9.96 0.48
C LYS A 163 -16.36 -9.08 1.71
N VAL A 164 -16.93 -7.90 1.50
CA VAL A 164 -17.22 -6.92 2.54
C VAL A 164 -18.68 -6.51 2.50
N LYS A 165 -19.23 -6.20 3.67
CA LYS A 165 -20.47 -5.48 3.85
C LYS A 165 -20.12 -3.99 3.97
N ILE A 166 -20.86 -3.18 3.23
CA ILE A 166 -20.72 -1.71 3.23
C ILE A 166 -22.01 -1.16 3.82
N SER A 167 -21.89 -0.32 4.86
CA SER A 167 -23.00 0.40 5.49
C SER A 167 -22.69 1.88 5.63
#